data_AF-A0A9D8BTA9-F1
#
_entry.id   AF-A0A9D8BTA9-F1
#
_cell.length_a   1.000
_cell.length_b   1.000
_cell.length_c   1.000
_cell.angle_alpha   90.00
_cell.angle_beta   90.00
_cell.angle_gamma   90.00
#
_symmetry.space_group_name_H-M   'P 1'
#
loop_
_entity.id
_entity.type
_entity.pdbx_description
1 polymer ?
#
loop_
_entity_poly.entity_id
_entity_poly.type
_entity_poly.pdbx_seq_one_letter_code
_entity_poly.pdbx_strand_id
1 'polypeptide(L)'
;SGQGSHGFHVADVDGDSCDELVYGSACIDNDGKPMWNTGKGHPDCEYVADVDPDRPGLEVFYGIERASKKGAVCLVDARTGQVIWENPEPTKHVHGQGLCADIDPDHPGMECYAKERDSDASWLYSSKGERLSDKPMGGTSPRAVWWDDTPQKSLIIGSRISKYKGNTLGQIEGNVVCIADCLGDWREEIITCVPGELRMYTTTIPATTRKPCLLEDRQYRLGVAVETMGYFYPPQLGLSGSEK
;
A
#
# COMPACT_ATOMS: atom_id res chain seq x y z
N SER A 1 9.10 -6.30 22.07
CA SER A 1 8.00 -5.34 22.28
C SER A 1 8.13 -4.23 21.24
N GLY A 2 7.04 -3.54 20.89
CA GLY A 2 7.06 -2.40 19.94
C GLY A 2 7.16 -2.80 18.47
N GLN A 3 6.36 -3.77 18.02
CA GLN A 3 6.28 -4.17 16.60
C GLN A 3 5.05 -3.63 15.87
N GLY A 4 4.00 -3.22 16.61
CA GLY A 4 2.79 -2.69 16.01
C GLY A 4 3.07 -1.47 15.16
N SER A 5 2.17 -1.18 14.22
CA SER A 5 2.18 0.03 13.41
C SER A 5 1.09 0.99 13.85
N HIS A 6 0.90 2.05 13.08
CA HIS A 6 -0.26 2.94 13.22
C HIS A 6 -1.55 2.36 12.61
N GLY A 7 -1.59 1.07 12.30
CA GLY A 7 -2.75 0.35 11.77
C GLY A 7 -2.57 -1.16 11.93
N PHE A 8 -3.28 -1.93 11.12
CA PHE A 8 -3.04 -3.36 10.89
C PHE A 8 -3.69 -3.78 9.59
N HIS A 9 -3.30 -4.95 9.09
CA HIS A 9 -3.89 -5.57 7.91
C HIS A 9 -4.42 -6.95 8.25
N VAL A 10 -5.43 -7.38 7.49
CA VAL A 10 -6.07 -8.68 7.63
C VAL A 10 -6.00 -9.35 6.26
N ALA A 11 -5.36 -10.51 6.19
CA ALA A 11 -5.16 -11.26 4.95
C ALA A 11 -4.91 -12.74 5.27
N ASP A 12 -5.31 -13.62 4.36
CA ASP A 12 -4.88 -15.03 4.32
C ASP A 12 -3.43 -15.06 3.80
N VAL A 13 -2.46 -15.13 4.71
CA VAL A 13 -1.03 -15.09 4.37
C VAL A 13 -0.42 -16.48 4.23
N ASP A 14 -1.10 -17.53 4.69
CA ASP A 14 -0.56 -18.88 4.72
C ASP A 14 -1.28 -19.91 3.82
N GLY A 15 -2.42 -19.50 3.25
CA GLY A 15 -3.22 -20.21 2.27
C GLY A 15 -4.25 -21.19 2.86
N ASP A 16 -4.58 -21.07 4.15
CA ASP A 16 -5.54 -21.96 4.83
C ASP A 16 -7.01 -21.50 4.71
N SER A 17 -7.27 -20.39 4.00
CA SER A 17 -8.58 -19.74 3.82
C SER A 17 -9.16 -19.04 5.06
N CYS A 18 -8.38 -18.92 6.13
CA CYS A 18 -8.65 -18.01 7.24
C CYS A 18 -7.80 -16.74 7.08
N ASP A 19 -8.13 -15.70 7.85
CA ASP A 19 -7.30 -14.50 7.82
C ASP A 19 -6.43 -14.42 9.08
N GLU A 20 -5.20 -13.99 8.85
CA GLU A 20 -4.24 -13.64 9.88
C GLU A 20 -4.24 -12.12 10.10
N LEU A 21 -3.75 -11.71 11.27
CA LEU A 21 -3.57 -10.30 11.62
C LEU A 21 -2.09 -9.92 11.46
N VAL A 22 -1.78 -9.18 10.40
CA VAL A 22 -0.49 -8.52 10.23
C VAL A 22 -0.53 -7.20 11.00
N TYR A 23 0.23 -7.14 12.10
CA TYR A 23 0.22 -6.04 13.06
C TYR A 23 1.61 -5.40 13.12
N GLY A 24 1.92 -4.60 12.10
CA GLY A 24 3.26 -4.06 11.89
C GLY A 24 4.26 -5.19 11.66
N SER A 25 5.39 -5.15 12.37
CA SER A 25 6.49 -6.12 12.24
C SER A 25 6.23 -7.49 12.90
N ALA A 26 4.96 -7.88 13.10
CA ALA A 26 4.58 -9.19 13.64
C ALA A 26 3.26 -9.68 13.02
N CYS A 27 3.05 -11.00 13.01
CA CYS A 27 1.81 -11.61 12.53
C CYS A 27 1.24 -12.60 13.55
N ILE A 28 -0.08 -12.58 13.68
CA ILE A 28 -0.87 -13.43 14.58
C ILE A 28 -1.77 -14.30 13.71
N ASP A 29 -1.73 -15.60 13.99
CA ASP A 29 -2.48 -16.64 13.31
C ASP A 29 -3.99 -16.52 13.56
N ASN A 30 -4.80 -17.16 12.73
CA ASN A 30 -6.26 -17.22 12.85
C ASN A 30 -6.75 -17.78 14.21
N ASP A 31 -5.92 -18.57 14.90
CA ASP A 31 -6.17 -19.16 16.21
C ASP A 31 -5.66 -18.31 17.40
N GLY A 32 -5.10 -17.13 17.10
CA GLY A 32 -4.57 -16.18 18.07
C GLY A 32 -3.14 -16.45 18.53
N LYS A 33 -2.45 -17.47 18.00
CA LYS A 33 -1.03 -17.71 18.28
C LYS A 33 -0.13 -16.81 17.43
N PRO A 34 1.07 -16.48 17.91
CA PRO A 34 2.03 -15.74 17.09
C PRO A 34 2.57 -16.65 15.96
N MET A 35 2.56 -16.15 14.72
CA MET A 35 3.25 -16.81 13.60
C MET A 35 4.72 -16.40 13.55
N TRP A 36 4.98 -15.09 13.50
CA TRP A 36 6.32 -14.55 13.39
C TRP A 36 6.43 -13.14 13.96
N ASN A 37 7.68 -12.72 14.19
CA ASN A 37 8.06 -11.39 14.64
C ASN A 37 9.42 -11.06 14.00
N THR A 38 9.48 -10.04 13.16
CA THR A 38 10.71 -9.70 12.42
C THR A 38 11.76 -9.03 13.32
N GLY A 39 11.35 -8.50 14.48
CA GLY A 39 12.19 -7.74 15.39
C GLY A 39 12.59 -6.36 14.86
N LYS A 40 12.06 -5.93 13.72
CA LYS A 40 12.42 -4.65 13.07
C LYS A 40 11.86 -3.43 13.80
N GLY A 41 10.81 -3.59 14.60
CA GLY A 41 10.21 -2.49 15.36
C GLY A 41 8.95 -1.92 14.71
N HIS A 42 8.52 -0.75 15.17
CA HIS A 42 7.33 -0.05 14.69
C HIS A 42 7.54 0.46 13.24
N PRO A 43 6.69 0.04 12.27
CA PRO A 43 6.63 0.65 10.95
C PRO A 43 5.61 1.80 10.90
N ASP A 44 5.98 2.85 10.16
CA ASP A 44 5.07 3.91 9.74
C ASP A 44 4.47 3.64 8.36
N CYS A 45 5.17 2.88 7.50
CA CYS A 45 4.64 2.35 6.25
C CYS A 45 4.45 0.83 6.37
N GLU A 46 3.25 0.33 6.07
CA GLU A 46 2.92 -1.08 6.08
C GLU A 46 1.91 -1.36 4.95
N TYR A 47 2.21 -2.32 4.08
CA TYR A 47 1.29 -2.80 3.06
C TYR A 47 1.40 -4.31 2.93
N VAL A 48 0.27 -5.00 2.98
CA VAL A 48 0.17 -6.44 2.67
C VAL A 48 -0.49 -6.57 1.31
N ALA A 49 0.21 -7.15 0.34
CA ALA A 49 -0.25 -7.31 -1.04
C ALA A 49 0.57 -8.38 -1.76
N ASP A 50 0.10 -8.78 -2.95
CA ASP A 50 0.89 -9.49 -3.94
C ASP A 50 1.83 -8.49 -4.64
N VAL A 51 2.96 -8.20 -3.98
CA VAL A 51 3.90 -7.15 -4.42
C VAL A 51 4.77 -7.68 -5.53
N ASP A 52 5.25 -8.91 -5.39
CA ASP A 52 6.01 -9.64 -6.40
C ASP A 52 5.20 -10.83 -6.95
N PRO A 53 4.48 -10.66 -8.08
CA PRO A 53 3.61 -11.71 -8.62
C PRO A 53 4.35 -12.96 -9.14
N ASP A 54 5.68 -12.92 -9.27
CA ASP A 54 6.45 -14.12 -9.60
C ASP A 54 6.81 -14.96 -8.35
N ARG A 55 6.49 -14.46 -7.15
CA ARG A 55 6.70 -15.15 -5.88
C ARG A 55 5.36 -15.63 -5.36
N PRO A 56 5.20 -16.95 -5.10
CA PRO A 56 3.96 -17.45 -4.53
C PRO A 56 3.72 -16.90 -3.11
N GLY A 57 2.54 -16.32 -2.90
CA GLY A 57 2.12 -15.80 -1.61
C GLY A 57 2.09 -14.26 -1.60
N LEU A 58 1.77 -13.70 -0.44
CA LEU A 58 1.77 -12.25 -0.24
C LEU A 58 3.09 -11.78 0.35
N GLU A 59 3.39 -10.50 0.18
CA GLU A 59 4.47 -9.80 0.85
C GLU A 59 3.96 -8.69 1.78
N VAL A 60 4.84 -8.29 2.72
CA VAL A 60 4.66 -7.07 3.51
C VAL A 60 5.77 -6.08 3.21
N PHE A 61 5.40 -4.91 2.67
CA PHE A 61 6.33 -3.80 2.49
C PHE A 61 6.36 -2.93 3.75
N TYR A 62 7.57 -2.65 4.26
CA TYR A 62 7.78 -1.84 5.44
C TYR A 62 8.60 -0.57 5.18
N GLY A 63 8.21 0.48 5.89
CA GLY A 63 9.04 1.63 6.26
C GLY A 63 9.12 1.75 7.79
N ILE A 64 10.23 1.31 8.38
CA ILE A 64 10.47 1.28 9.82
C ILE A 64 10.85 2.66 10.34
N GLU A 65 10.08 3.16 11.31
CA GLU A 65 10.20 4.51 11.83
C GLU A 65 11.57 4.75 12.47
N ARG A 66 12.01 3.80 13.29
CA ARG A 66 13.23 3.97 14.07
C ARG A 66 14.47 3.99 13.18
N ALA A 67 15.39 4.90 13.51
CA ALA A 67 16.73 4.94 12.96
C ALA A 67 17.38 3.55 12.88
N SER A 68 17.83 3.18 11.69
CA SER A 68 18.50 1.92 11.42
C SER A 68 19.77 2.13 10.60
N LYS A 69 20.72 1.21 10.72
CA LYS A 69 21.91 1.20 9.85
C LYS A 69 21.61 0.66 8.45
N LYS A 70 20.58 -0.18 8.33
CA LYS A 70 20.06 -0.77 7.08
C LYS A 70 18.70 -1.41 7.30
N GLY A 71 17.97 -1.66 6.22
CA GLY A 71 16.74 -2.45 6.19
C GLY A 71 15.59 -1.89 7.00
N ALA A 72 15.52 -0.56 7.11
CA ALA A 72 14.32 0.14 7.52
C ALA A 72 13.28 0.20 6.40
N VAL A 73 13.72 0.20 5.14
CA VAL A 73 12.85 0.05 3.97
C VAL A 73 13.10 -1.34 3.41
N CYS A 74 12.10 -2.21 3.48
CA CYS A 74 12.29 -3.62 3.12
C CYS A 74 10.97 -4.29 2.74
N LEU A 75 11.10 -5.41 2.03
CA LEU A 75 10.01 -6.32 1.72
C LEU A 75 10.26 -7.64 2.44
N VAL A 76 9.22 -8.19 3.06
CA VAL A 76 9.27 -9.51 3.70
C VAL A 76 8.18 -10.41 3.15
N ASP A 77 8.41 -11.70 3.21
CA ASP A 77 7.40 -12.73 2.95
C ASP A 77 6.31 -12.68 4.05
N ALA A 78 5.03 -12.54 3.67
CA ALA A 78 3.94 -12.34 4.63
C ALA A 78 3.66 -13.58 5.48
N ARG A 79 3.93 -14.78 4.96
CA ARG A 79 3.74 -16.03 5.70
C ARG A 79 4.77 -16.23 6.79
N THR A 80 6.01 -15.84 6.53
CA THR A 80 7.18 -16.24 7.35
C THR A 80 7.88 -15.07 8.03
N GLY A 81 7.64 -13.83 7.59
CA GLY A 81 8.36 -12.64 8.02
C GLY A 81 9.82 -12.59 7.57
N GLN A 82 10.24 -13.48 6.66
CA GLN A 82 11.61 -13.51 6.15
C GLN A 82 11.85 -12.34 5.19
N VAL A 83 12.99 -11.66 5.35
CA VAL A 83 13.38 -10.55 4.46
C VAL A 83 13.66 -11.07 3.06
N ILE A 84 12.99 -10.48 2.07
CA ILE A 84 13.20 -10.73 0.64
C ILE A 84 14.29 -9.78 0.13
N TRP A 85 14.13 -8.49 0.38
CA TRP A 85 15.15 -7.46 0.13
C TRP A 85 15.04 -6.34 1.14
N GLU A 86 16.12 -5.58 1.30
CA GLU A 86 16.19 -4.48 2.25
C GLU A 86 17.15 -3.38 1.77
N ASN A 87 16.87 -2.12 2.13
CA ASN A 87 17.73 -1.00 1.76
C ASN A 87 19.10 -1.12 2.47
N PRO A 88 20.22 -0.91 1.76
CA PRO A 88 21.54 -1.05 2.37
C PRO A 88 21.96 0.17 3.20
N GLU A 89 21.21 1.26 3.10
CA GLU A 89 21.57 2.58 3.59
C GLU A 89 21.01 2.85 4.99
N PRO A 90 21.69 3.68 5.78
CA PRO A 90 21.16 4.11 7.07
C PRO A 90 19.96 5.05 6.88
N THR A 91 19.00 4.91 7.79
CA THR A 91 17.82 5.78 7.91
C THR A 91 17.78 6.40 9.30
N LYS A 92 17.07 7.52 9.46
CA LYS A 92 16.88 8.20 10.75
C LYS A 92 15.44 8.11 11.24
N HIS A 93 14.50 8.48 10.37
CA HIS A 93 13.06 8.52 10.67
C HIS A 93 12.28 8.36 9.36
N VAL A 94 12.09 7.10 8.91
CA VAL A 94 11.13 6.83 7.82
C VAL A 94 9.74 7.13 8.37
N HIS A 95 8.95 7.94 7.67
CA HIS A 95 7.70 8.46 8.23
C HIS A 95 6.55 8.40 7.25
N GLY A 96 5.34 8.47 7.81
CA GLY A 96 4.09 8.47 7.06
C GLY A 96 3.86 7.13 6.37
N GLN A 97 2.88 7.09 5.49
CA GLN A 97 2.34 5.81 5.00
C GLN A 97 3.06 5.24 3.80
N GLY A 98 4.07 5.92 3.24
CA GLY A 98 4.76 5.47 2.02
C GLY A 98 3.78 5.21 0.88
N LEU A 99 4.12 4.28 0.00
CA LEU A 99 3.24 3.74 -1.05
C LEU A 99 3.70 2.33 -1.43
N CYS A 100 2.76 1.43 -1.69
CA CYS A 100 3.00 0.17 -2.39
C CYS A 100 1.90 -0.04 -3.43
N ALA A 101 2.25 0.10 -4.72
CA ALA A 101 1.30 -0.03 -5.83
C ALA A 101 2.02 -0.19 -7.17
N ASP A 102 1.43 -0.94 -8.10
CA ASP A 102 1.81 -0.98 -9.52
C ASP A 102 1.49 0.39 -10.15
N ILE A 103 2.53 1.19 -10.42
CA ILE A 103 2.42 2.54 -10.99
C ILE A 103 3.31 2.72 -12.22
N ASP A 104 4.33 1.88 -12.40
CA ASP A 104 5.32 1.95 -13.47
C ASP A 104 5.18 0.72 -14.40
N PRO A 105 4.63 0.88 -15.62
CA PRO A 105 4.39 -0.25 -16.52
C PRO A 105 5.67 -0.95 -17.01
N ASP A 106 6.84 -0.33 -16.81
CA ASP A 106 8.13 -0.87 -17.23
C ASP A 106 8.69 -1.91 -16.22
N HIS A 107 8.08 -2.04 -15.03
CA HIS A 107 8.54 -2.92 -13.95
C HIS A 107 7.40 -3.82 -13.46
N PRO A 108 7.43 -5.14 -13.72
CA PRO A 108 6.39 -6.04 -13.24
C PRO A 108 6.29 -6.09 -11.70
N GLY A 109 5.06 -6.06 -11.19
CA GLY A 109 4.74 -6.06 -9.77
C GLY A 109 4.45 -4.65 -9.24
N MET A 110 4.47 -4.49 -7.91
CA MET A 110 4.21 -3.20 -7.29
C MET A 110 5.50 -2.46 -6.93
N GLU A 111 5.53 -1.15 -7.18
CA GLU A 111 6.58 -0.28 -6.68
C GLU A 111 6.38 0.03 -5.19
N CYS A 112 7.49 0.11 -4.45
CA CYS A 112 7.55 0.33 -3.02
C CYS A 112 8.28 1.64 -2.70
N TYR A 113 7.56 2.63 -2.15
CA TYR A 113 8.07 3.95 -1.83
C TYR A 113 8.08 4.25 -0.33
N ALA A 114 9.18 4.79 0.17
CA ALA A 114 9.31 5.33 1.51
C ALA A 114 10.16 6.60 1.53
N LYS A 115 10.00 7.43 2.57
CA LYS A 115 10.69 8.72 2.69
C LYS A 115 11.03 9.06 4.15
N GLU A 116 12.16 9.73 4.35
CA GLU A 116 12.53 10.35 5.62
C GLU A 116 11.62 11.54 5.97
N ARG A 117 11.26 11.69 7.24
CA ARG A 117 10.47 12.84 7.73
C ARG A 117 11.15 14.18 7.47
N ASP A 118 12.39 14.29 7.95
CA ASP A 118 13.08 15.56 8.14
C ASP A 118 14.17 15.81 7.07
N SER A 119 14.14 15.06 5.96
CA SER A 119 15.02 15.28 4.81
C SER A 119 14.36 14.89 3.50
N ASP A 120 15.02 15.17 2.38
CA ASP A 120 14.56 14.76 1.05
C ASP A 120 14.99 13.34 0.66
N ALA A 121 15.68 12.62 1.54
CA ALA A 121 16.02 11.22 1.29
C ALA A 121 14.74 10.39 1.17
N SER A 122 14.61 9.72 0.03
CA SER A 122 13.44 8.92 -0.33
C SER A 122 13.87 7.82 -1.27
N TRP A 123 13.05 6.78 -1.35
CA TRP A 123 13.43 5.53 -1.96
C TRP A 123 12.23 4.94 -2.65
N LEU A 124 12.28 4.84 -3.98
CA LEU A 124 11.38 4.02 -4.77
C LEU A 124 12.10 2.75 -5.19
N TYR A 125 11.52 1.61 -4.87
CA TYR A 125 11.99 0.28 -5.24
C TYR A 125 10.99 -0.41 -6.16
N SER A 126 11.47 -1.27 -7.05
CA SER A 126 10.61 -2.28 -7.70
C SER A 126 10.24 -3.38 -6.70
N SER A 127 9.30 -4.24 -7.10
CA SER A 127 8.94 -5.49 -6.39
C SER A 127 10.15 -6.37 -6.05
N LYS A 128 11.18 -6.34 -6.90
CA LYS A 128 12.43 -7.13 -6.77
C LYS A 128 13.52 -6.44 -5.94
N GLY A 129 13.28 -5.24 -5.42
CA GLY A 129 14.25 -4.48 -4.62
C GLY A 129 15.28 -3.71 -5.44
N GLU A 130 15.04 -3.49 -6.74
CA GLU A 130 15.86 -2.58 -7.55
C GLU A 130 15.51 -1.13 -7.23
N ARG A 131 16.52 -0.28 -7.00
CA ARG A 131 16.31 1.16 -6.77
C ARG A 131 15.93 1.85 -8.09
N LEU A 132 14.69 2.31 -8.18
CA LEU A 132 14.16 2.99 -9.37
C LEU A 132 14.36 4.52 -9.32
N SER A 133 14.30 5.11 -8.12
CA SER A 133 14.42 6.56 -7.93
C SER A 133 14.72 6.91 -6.48
N ASP A 134 15.50 7.97 -6.27
CA ASP A 134 15.74 8.60 -4.95
C ASP A 134 15.05 9.98 -4.84
N LYS A 135 14.13 10.28 -5.75
CA LYS A 135 13.41 11.56 -5.79
C LYS A 135 12.08 11.48 -5.04
N PRO A 136 11.75 12.47 -4.18
CA PRO A 136 10.47 12.50 -3.49
C PRO A 136 9.26 12.52 -4.43
N MET A 137 8.26 11.70 -4.11
CA MET A 137 6.97 11.66 -4.81
C MET A 137 5.94 12.51 -4.06
N GLY A 138 6.24 13.80 -3.96
CA GLY A 138 5.48 14.75 -3.14
C GLY A 138 5.94 14.72 -1.69
N GLY A 139 5.35 13.84 -0.88
CA GLY A 139 5.59 13.77 0.57
C GLY A 139 5.83 12.35 1.07
N THR A 140 5.57 12.12 2.35
CA THR A 140 5.70 10.81 3.01
C THR A 140 4.54 9.86 2.75
N SER A 141 3.44 10.36 2.17
CA SER A 141 2.17 9.62 2.08
C SER A 141 1.45 9.81 0.73
N PRO A 142 2.11 9.60 -0.43
CA PRO A 142 1.39 9.53 -1.69
C PRO A 142 0.38 8.38 -1.66
N ARG A 143 -0.77 8.53 -2.34
CA ARG A 143 -1.79 7.47 -2.43
C ARG A 143 -1.90 6.95 -3.83
N ALA A 144 -2.33 5.70 -3.97
CA ALA A 144 -2.66 5.10 -5.25
C ALA A 144 -4.15 4.76 -5.33
N VAL A 145 -4.68 4.86 -6.54
CA VAL A 145 -6.08 4.63 -6.86
C VAL A 145 -6.24 4.10 -8.29
N TRP A 146 -7.09 3.11 -8.51
CA TRP A 146 -7.54 2.74 -9.85
C TRP A 146 -8.56 3.78 -10.35
N TRP A 147 -8.10 4.68 -11.23
CA TRP A 147 -8.90 5.84 -11.69
C TRP A 147 -9.20 5.83 -13.20
N ASP A 148 -8.35 5.20 -14.01
CA ASP A 148 -8.54 5.02 -15.45
C ASP A 148 -8.57 3.54 -15.84
N ASP A 149 -8.69 3.25 -17.13
CA ASP A 149 -8.81 1.89 -17.66
C ASP A 149 -7.45 1.20 -17.88
N THR A 150 -6.41 1.61 -17.15
CA THR A 150 -5.09 0.99 -17.23
C THR A 150 -4.84 0.05 -16.04
N PRO A 151 -3.99 -0.98 -16.18
CA PRO A 151 -3.63 -1.84 -15.05
C PRO A 151 -2.97 -1.08 -13.90
N GLN A 152 -2.06 -0.15 -14.24
CA GLN A 152 -1.33 0.69 -13.29
C GLN A 152 -2.26 1.64 -12.54
N LYS A 153 -2.13 1.72 -11.21
CA LYS A 153 -2.82 2.73 -10.41
C LYS A 153 -2.34 4.14 -10.77
N SER A 154 -3.23 5.10 -10.58
CA SER A 154 -2.93 6.54 -10.59
C SER A 154 -2.52 7.00 -9.19
N LEU A 155 -1.78 8.10 -9.12
CA LEU A 155 -1.30 8.69 -7.87
C LEU A 155 -2.15 9.89 -7.45
N ILE A 156 -2.44 9.99 -6.16
CA ILE A 156 -2.96 11.19 -5.52
C ILE A 156 -1.82 11.86 -4.77
N ILE A 157 -1.40 13.03 -5.26
CA ILE A 157 -0.37 13.87 -4.62
C ILE A 157 -0.93 15.29 -4.47
N GLY A 158 -1.09 15.72 -3.22
CA GLY A 158 -1.84 16.94 -2.91
C GLY A 158 -3.29 16.80 -3.39
N SER A 159 -3.74 17.70 -4.25
CA SER A 159 -5.08 17.67 -4.86
C SER A 159 -5.13 16.97 -6.22
N ARG A 160 -4.00 16.49 -6.76
CA ARG A 160 -3.93 16.00 -8.14
C ARG A 160 -4.00 14.49 -8.22
N ILE A 161 -4.82 13.99 -9.14
CA ILE A 161 -4.80 12.60 -9.60
C ILE A 161 -3.99 12.56 -10.89
N SER A 162 -2.90 11.79 -10.94
CA SER A 162 -2.01 11.73 -12.11
C SER A 162 -1.34 10.38 -12.28
N LYS A 163 -0.98 10.02 -13.51
CA LYS A 163 -0.10 8.86 -13.77
C LYS A 163 1.32 9.15 -13.29
N TYR A 164 2.01 8.11 -12.81
CA TYR A 164 3.43 8.20 -12.49
C TYR A 164 4.23 8.62 -13.73
N LYS A 165 5.04 9.68 -13.60
CA LYS A 165 5.75 10.33 -14.73
C LYS A 165 4.85 10.70 -15.93
N GLY A 166 3.55 10.88 -15.71
CA GLY A 166 2.56 11.08 -16.76
C GLY A 166 1.61 12.25 -16.52
N ASN A 167 0.47 12.21 -17.21
CA ASN A 167 -0.48 13.31 -17.22
C ASN A 167 -1.37 13.35 -15.97
N THR A 168 -1.90 14.53 -15.68
CA THR A 168 -2.99 14.71 -14.71
C THR A 168 -4.30 14.21 -15.30
N LEU A 169 -5.02 13.39 -14.55
CA LEU A 169 -6.32 12.82 -14.92
C LEU A 169 -7.49 13.52 -14.21
N GLY A 170 -7.23 14.16 -13.09
CA GLY A 170 -8.27 14.81 -12.30
C GLY A 170 -7.73 15.57 -11.11
N GLN A 171 -8.64 16.18 -10.36
CA GLN A 171 -8.35 16.87 -9.11
C GLN A 171 -9.44 16.60 -8.07
N ILE A 172 -9.03 16.59 -6.80
CA ILE A 172 -9.89 16.47 -5.63
C ILE A 172 -9.69 17.66 -4.71
N GLU A 173 -10.68 17.98 -3.90
CA GLU A 173 -10.60 18.99 -2.84
C GLU A 173 -10.80 18.33 -1.47
N GLY A 174 -10.05 18.80 -0.46
CA GLY A 174 -10.16 18.32 0.90
C GLY A 174 -9.21 17.18 1.22
N ASN A 175 -9.36 16.63 2.44
CA ASN A 175 -8.54 15.51 2.90
C ASN A 175 -9.20 14.20 2.48
N VAL A 176 -8.44 13.30 1.86
CA VAL A 176 -8.90 11.93 1.58
C VAL A 176 -9.20 11.22 2.90
N VAL A 177 -10.40 10.66 3.01
CA VAL A 177 -10.86 9.91 4.19
C VAL A 177 -11.21 8.46 3.88
N CYS A 178 -11.43 8.12 2.61
CA CYS A 178 -11.73 6.77 2.12
C CYS A 178 -11.37 6.66 0.64
N ILE A 179 -10.84 5.51 0.23
CA ILE A 179 -10.72 5.11 -1.19
C ILE A 179 -11.32 3.71 -1.30
N ALA A 180 -12.39 3.56 -2.09
CA ALA A 180 -13.07 2.28 -2.28
C ALA A 180 -13.83 2.24 -3.60
N ASP A 181 -13.80 1.11 -4.32
CA ASP A 181 -14.84 0.76 -5.29
C ASP A 181 -16.14 0.53 -4.52
N CYS A 182 -17.03 1.52 -4.53
CA CYS A 182 -18.28 1.46 -3.79
C CYS A 182 -19.49 1.84 -4.65
N LEU A 183 -19.27 2.32 -5.87
CA LEU A 183 -20.27 2.63 -6.87
C LEU A 183 -19.75 2.30 -8.27
N GLY A 184 -20.67 1.96 -9.19
CA GLY A 184 -20.32 1.84 -10.61
C GLY A 184 -19.58 0.55 -10.96
N ASP A 185 -18.41 0.68 -11.57
CA ASP A 185 -17.56 -0.45 -11.96
C ASP A 185 -16.33 -0.55 -11.07
N TRP A 186 -15.34 -1.36 -11.45
CA TRP A 186 -14.21 -1.74 -10.61
C TRP A 186 -13.25 -0.62 -10.17
N ARG A 187 -13.41 0.60 -10.70
CA ARG A 187 -12.52 1.72 -10.36
C ARG A 187 -12.99 2.37 -9.08
N GLU A 188 -12.05 2.90 -8.31
CA GLU A 188 -12.33 3.28 -6.93
C GLU A 188 -12.82 4.73 -6.85
N GLU A 189 -13.85 4.96 -6.04
CA GLU A 189 -14.22 6.29 -5.59
C GLU A 189 -13.21 6.83 -4.59
N ILE A 190 -12.99 8.15 -4.65
CA ILE A 190 -12.24 8.88 -3.64
C ILE A 190 -13.24 9.69 -2.82
N ILE A 191 -13.27 9.48 -1.51
CA ILE A 191 -14.09 10.27 -0.60
C ILE A 191 -13.19 11.23 0.17
N THR A 192 -13.53 12.51 0.12
CA THR A 192 -12.82 13.56 0.86
C THR A 192 -13.73 14.30 1.83
N CYS A 193 -13.10 14.91 2.83
CA CYS A 193 -13.74 15.81 3.78
C CYS A 193 -13.29 17.25 3.55
N VAL A 194 -14.27 18.15 3.43
CA VAL A 194 -14.12 19.61 3.40
C VAL A 194 -15.04 20.23 4.46
N PRO A 195 -14.90 21.51 4.82
CA PRO A 195 -15.77 22.13 5.82
C PRO A 195 -17.27 22.03 5.45
N GLY A 196 -18.02 21.24 6.20
CA GLY A 196 -19.49 21.14 6.10
C GLY A 196 -20.02 20.04 5.18
N GLU A 197 -19.18 19.32 4.44
CA GLU A 197 -19.63 18.24 3.53
C GLU A 197 -18.56 17.16 3.31
N LEU A 198 -19.02 15.97 2.95
CA LEU A 198 -18.19 14.94 2.32
C LEU A 198 -18.38 15.02 0.80
N ARG A 199 -17.30 14.84 0.05
CA ARG A 199 -17.35 14.77 -1.41
C ARG A 199 -16.86 13.41 -1.87
N MET A 200 -17.64 12.79 -2.74
CA MET A 200 -17.28 11.55 -3.41
C MET A 200 -16.98 11.86 -4.87
N TYR A 201 -15.79 11.47 -5.31
CA TYR A 201 -15.33 11.61 -6.69
C TYR A 201 -15.31 10.22 -7.31
N THR A 202 -16.04 10.04 -8.40
CA THR A 202 -16.00 8.85 -9.26
C THR A 202 -15.46 9.22 -10.63
N THR A 203 -14.77 8.29 -11.28
CA THR A 203 -14.19 8.54 -12.60
C THR A 203 -15.28 8.57 -13.68
N THR A 204 -15.09 9.43 -14.68
CA THR A 204 -15.94 9.48 -15.89
C THR A 204 -15.16 9.10 -17.14
N ILE A 205 -13.90 8.68 -16.98
CA ILE A 205 -13.09 8.15 -18.07
C ILE A 205 -13.75 6.83 -18.51
N PRO A 206 -14.09 6.62 -19.78
CA PRO A 206 -14.67 5.35 -20.21
C PRO A 206 -13.71 4.18 -20.00
N ALA A 207 -14.23 3.05 -19.49
CA ALA A 207 -13.50 1.79 -19.44
C ALA A 207 -13.95 0.84 -20.56
N THR A 208 -12.98 0.10 -21.08
CA THR A 208 -13.15 -1.03 -22.00
C THR A 208 -12.93 -2.36 -21.30
N THR A 209 -12.27 -2.36 -20.13
CA THR A 209 -12.10 -3.54 -19.29
C THR A 209 -13.26 -3.74 -18.32
N ARG A 210 -13.44 -4.99 -17.88
CA ARG A 210 -14.41 -5.35 -16.85
C ARG A 210 -13.72 -6.23 -15.81
N LYS A 211 -13.80 -5.81 -14.55
CA LYS A 211 -13.43 -6.62 -13.38
C LYS A 211 -14.65 -6.75 -12.46
N PRO A 212 -14.71 -7.77 -11.58
CA PRO A 212 -15.67 -7.79 -10.49
C PRO A 212 -15.54 -6.54 -9.62
N CYS A 213 -16.59 -6.22 -8.86
CA CYS A 213 -16.47 -5.18 -7.82
C CYS A 213 -15.38 -5.59 -6.83
N LEU A 214 -14.45 -4.69 -6.51
CA LEU A 214 -13.31 -4.99 -5.65
C LEU A 214 -13.74 -5.32 -4.22
N LEU A 215 -14.92 -4.88 -3.78
CA LEU A 215 -15.52 -5.30 -2.50
C LEU A 215 -15.90 -6.79 -2.47
N GLU A 216 -15.85 -7.51 -3.60
CA GLU A 216 -15.96 -8.97 -3.63
C GLU A 216 -14.62 -9.66 -3.34
N ASP A 217 -13.48 -8.96 -3.45
CA ASP A 217 -12.19 -9.47 -2.96
C ASP A 217 -12.12 -9.34 -1.45
N ARG A 218 -11.81 -10.45 -0.77
CA ARG A 218 -11.86 -10.55 0.70
C ARG A 218 -10.90 -9.57 1.36
N GLN A 219 -9.65 -9.53 0.91
CA GLN A 219 -8.62 -8.68 1.49
C GLN A 219 -8.90 -7.20 1.23
N TYR A 220 -9.33 -6.85 0.01
CA TYR A 220 -9.74 -5.49 -0.32
C TYR A 220 -10.89 -5.02 0.57
N ARG A 221 -11.94 -5.84 0.70
CA ARG A 221 -13.11 -5.53 1.52
C ARG A 221 -12.78 -5.32 2.99
N LEU A 222 -11.84 -6.10 3.52
CA LEU A 222 -11.34 -5.96 4.90
C LEU A 222 -10.44 -4.73 5.03
N GLY A 223 -9.61 -4.44 4.02
CA GLY A 223 -8.82 -3.22 3.91
C GLY A 223 -9.70 -1.96 4.01
N VAL A 224 -10.80 -1.89 3.26
CA VAL A 224 -11.79 -0.80 3.35
C VAL A 224 -12.39 -0.70 4.77
N ALA A 225 -12.58 -1.83 5.46
CA ALA A 225 -13.12 -1.80 6.82
C ALA A 225 -12.15 -1.20 7.86
N VAL A 226 -10.85 -1.20 7.59
CA VAL A 226 -9.80 -0.77 8.54
C VAL A 226 -9.00 0.44 8.06
N GLU A 227 -9.24 0.95 6.84
CA GLU A 227 -8.44 2.05 6.26
C GLU A 227 -8.44 3.33 7.09
N THR A 228 -9.45 3.56 7.95
CA THR A 228 -9.51 4.75 8.82
C THR A 228 -8.90 4.55 10.20
N MET A 229 -8.36 3.36 10.49
CA MET A 229 -7.79 3.05 11.79
C MET A 229 -6.36 3.54 11.87
N GLY A 230 -6.16 4.64 12.61
CA GLY A 230 -4.87 5.27 12.81
C GLY A 230 -4.37 5.94 11.53
N TYR A 231 -3.33 5.40 10.89
CA TYR A 231 -2.83 5.92 9.62
C TYR A 231 -3.63 5.35 8.45
N PHE A 232 -4.09 6.25 7.55
CA PHE A 232 -4.81 5.84 6.34
C PHE A 232 -3.93 5.03 5.38
N TYR A 233 -4.38 3.84 5.00
CA TYR A 233 -3.76 3.00 3.96
C TYR A 233 -4.83 2.59 2.94
N PRO A 234 -4.63 2.88 1.64
CA PRO A 234 -5.54 2.40 0.61
C PRO A 234 -5.63 0.86 0.62
N PRO A 235 -6.82 0.28 0.40
CA PRO A 235 -7.00 -1.17 0.35
C PRO A 235 -6.18 -1.82 -0.77
N GLN A 236 -5.76 -3.06 -0.53
CA GLN A 236 -5.00 -3.89 -1.46
C GLN A 236 -5.80 -5.16 -1.78
N LEU A 237 -5.61 -5.70 -2.98
CA LEU A 237 -6.20 -6.97 -3.38
C LEU A 237 -5.41 -8.14 -2.77
N GLY A 238 -6.11 -9.22 -2.46
CA GLY A 238 -5.48 -10.51 -2.16
C GLY A 238 -5.12 -11.28 -3.43
N LEU A 239 -4.56 -12.48 -3.26
CA LEU A 239 -4.09 -13.34 -4.37
C LEU A 239 -5.18 -13.61 -5.43
N SER A 240 -6.43 -13.83 -5.01
CA SER A 240 -7.54 -14.07 -5.95
C SER A 240 -7.92 -12.86 -6.80
N GLY A 241 -7.60 -11.65 -6.30
CA GLY A 241 -7.86 -10.38 -6.96
C GLY A 241 -6.72 -9.94 -7.88
N SER A 242 -5.47 -10.39 -7.62
CA SER A 242 -4.30 -10.08 -8.45
C SER A 242 -4.21 -10.94 -9.72
N GLU A 243 -4.79 -12.14 -9.73
CA GLU A 243 -4.72 -13.11 -10.85
C GLU A 243 -5.65 -12.83 -12.07
N LYS A 244 -6.05 -11.57 -12.38
CA LYS A 244 -7.00 -11.29 -13.49
C LYS A 244 -6.62 -10.19 -14.46
#